data_AF-A0A941XGN4-F1
#
_entry.id   AF-A0A941XGN4-F1
#
_cell.length_a   1.000
_cell.length_b   1.000
_cell.length_c   1.000
_cell.angle_alpha   90.00
_cell.angle_beta   90.00
_cell.angle_gamma   90.00
#
_symmetry.space_group_name_H-M   'P 1'
#
loop_
_entity.id
_entity.type
_entity.pdbx_description
1 polymer ?
#
loop_
_entity_poly.entity_id
_entity_poly.type
_entity_poly.pdbx_seq_one_letter_code
_entity_poly.pdbx_strand_id
1 'polypeptide(L)'
;MKRKYEFKNIVAETLLIPLYMRAKESRRKDAILKDKMAEQLIACIEYDYSKFDGAKLSEVGCVVRGRYFDDAVRRFIDNHSRPIVVNVGCGLDTRCQRIHRENDPTKYYELDLPEVISLRRELIPEPEYDTYISSSLLETKWLECLKTQHPDCDFIFIIEGVLMYFYEEQVKAVLHNIASHFSGGEVQKRSTINSKTQFT
;
A
#
# COMPACT_ATOMS: atom_id res chain seq x y z
N MET A 1 15.88 19.92 1.46
CA MET A 1 17.10 19.31 2.01
C MET A 1 16.84 17.81 2.12
N LYS A 2 17.72 16.96 1.60
CA LYS A 2 17.58 15.50 1.74
C LYS A 2 17.81 15.11 3.20
N ARG A 3 17.09 14.09 3.68
CA ARG A 3 17.25 13.52 5.01
C ARG A 3 17.65 12.05 4.89
N LYS A 4 18.63 11.65 5.69
CA LYS A 4 19.04 10.26 5.83
C LYS A 4 18.08 9.55 6.78
N TYR A 5 17.63 8.37 6.38
CA TYR A 5 16.77 7.49 7.18
C TYR A 5 17.49 6.17 7.43
N GLU A 6 17.45 5.69 8.68
CA GLU A 6 17.94 4.37 9.03
C GLU A 6 16.80 3.35 8.96
N PHE A 7 16.88 2.44 7.99
CA PHE A 7 15.93 1.34 7.85
C PHE A 7 16.37 0.19 8.76
N LYS A 8 15.49 -0.22 9.69
CA LYS A 8 15.82 -1.21 10.74
C LYS A 8 16.12 -2.62 10.22
N ASN A 9 15.65 -2.97 9.02
CA ASN A 9 15.90 -4.28 8.39
C ASN A 9 15.76 -4.20 6.86
N ILE A 10 16.14 -5.28 6.17
CA ILE A 10 16.11 -5.37 4.70
C ILE A 10 14.68 -5.25 4.13
N VAL A 11 13.66 -5.68 4.87
CA VAL A 11 12.24 -5.55 4.47
C VAL A 11 11.79 -4.09 4.49
N ALA A 12 12.25 -3.31 5.46
CA ALA A 12 12.00 -1.86 5.49
C ALA A 12 12.71 -1.14 4.33
N GLU A 13 13.88 -1.64 3.88
CA GLU A 13 14.55 -1.10 2.71
C GLU A 13 13.82 -1.42 1.39
N THR A 14 13.14 -2.57 1.28
CA THR A 14 12.38 -2.91 0.07
C THR A 14 11.20 -1.96 -0.19
N LEU A 15 10.74 -1.19 0.81
CA LEU A 15 9.74 -0.13 0.64
C LEU A 15 10.16 0.93 -0.38
N LEU A 16 11.46 1.16 -0.54
CA LEU A 16 12.01 2.14 -1.46
C LEU A 16 11.96 1.69 -2.92
N ILE A 17 11.88 0.38 -3.18
CA ILE A 17 11.81 -0.17 -4.53
C ILE A 17 10.51 0.29 -5.23
N PRO A 18 9.30 -0.04 -4.76
CA PRO A 18 8.07 0.38 -5.44
C PRO A 18 7.93 1.91 -5.44
N LEU A 19 8.40 2.61 -4.40
CA LEU A 19 8.44 4.08 -4.38
C LEU A 19 9.27 4.64 -5.54
N TYR A 20 10.50 4.15 -5.71
CA TYR A 20 11.39 4.59 -6.78
C TYR A 20 10.83 4.29 -8.16
N MET A 21 10.29 3.08 -8.38
CA MET A 21 9.72 2.71 -9.68
C MET A 21 8.53 3.60 -10.06
N ARG A 22 7.63 3.91 -9.11
CA ARG A 22 6.51 4.84 -9.36
C ARG A 22 7.01 6.26 -9.64
N ALA A 23 8.02 6.74 -8.93
CA ALA A 23 8.59 8.06 -9.15
C ALA A 23 9.29 8.18 -10.52
N LYS A 24 10.05 7.15 -10.92
CA LYS A 24 10.72 7.07 -12.23
C LYS A 24 9.69 7.02 -13.36
N GLU A 25 8.66 6.20 -13.22
CA GLU A 25 7.55 6.13 -14.17
C GLU A 25 6.83 7.48 -14.29
N SER A 26 6.49 8.11 -13.17
CA SER A 26 5.71 9.35 -13.14
C SER A 26 6.36 10.48 -13.93
N ARG A 27 7.70 10.50 -14.02
CA ARG A 27 8.48 11.47 -14.81
C ARG A 27 8.44 11.24 -16.32
N ARG A 28 8.01 10.07 -16.80
CA ARG A 28 7.88 9.79 -18.24
C ARG A 28 6.76 10.63 -18.86
N LYS A 29 6.91 11.00 -20.14
CA LYS A 29 5.86 11.74 -20.87
C LYS A 29 4.63 10.87 -21.11
N ASP A 30 4.86 9.60 -21.41
CA ASP A 30 3.88 8.55 -21.72
C ASP A 30 3.59 7.63 -20.50
N ALA A 31 3.62 8.19 -19.29
CA ALA A 31 3.56 7.39 -18.06
C ALA A 31 2.24 6.61 -17.93
N ILE A 32 2.36 5.33 -17.56
CA ILE A 32 1.28 4.43 -17.19
C ILE A 32 0.64 4.90 -15.87
N LEU A 33 1.44 5.38 -14.91
CA LEU A 33 0.99 5.84 -13.61
C LEU A 33 1.69 7.16 -13.24
N LYS A 34 0.92 8.13 -12.78
CA LYS A 34 1.41 9.43 -12.30
C LYS A 34 1.33 9.48 -10.78
N ASP A 35 2.46 9.72 -10.13
CA ASP A 35 2.61 9.72 -8.68
C ASP A 35 3.54 10.85 -8.25
N LYS A 36 2.94 12.03 -8.08
CA LYS A 36 3.67 13.25 -7.72
C LYS A 36 4.23 13.21 -6.31
N MET A 37 3.53 12.54 -5.38
CA MET A 37 4.02 12.35 -4.03
C MET A 37 5.26 11.44 -4.04
N ALA A 38 5.28 10.36 -4.82
CA ALA A 38 6.49 9.54 -4.96
C ALA A 38 7.68 10.34 -5.53
N GLU A 39 7.46 11.17 -6.55
CA GLU A 39 8.49 12.08 -7.08
C GLU A 39 9.09 12.99 -6.00
N GLN A 40 8.25 13.53 -5.10
CA GLN A 40 8.66 14.39 -4.00
C GLN A 40 9.43 13.60 -2.92
N LEU A 41 8.92 12.43 -2.53
CA LEU A 41 9.53 11.59 -1.50
C LEU A 41 10.95 11.15 -1.88
N ILE A 42 11.17 10.71 -3.13
CA ILE A 42 12.52 10.33 -3.58
C ILE A 42 13.49 11.53 -3.67
N ALA A 43 12.96 12.74 -3.78
CA ALA A 43 13.78 13.96 -3.75
C ALA A 43 14.16 14.36 -2.32
N CYS A 44 13.39 13.93 -1.31
CA CYS A 44 13.59 14.22 0.10
C CYS A 44 14.38 13.15 0.86
N ILE A 45 14.36 11.90 0.41
CA ILE A 45 15.08 10.79 1.05
C ILE A 45 16.50 10.69 0.48
N GLU A 46 17.50 10.71 1.36
CA GLU A 46 18.90 10.48 1.00
C GLU A 46 19.17 8.98 0.87
N TYR A 47 19.19 8.51 -0.37
CA TYR A 47 19.42 7.10 -0.68
C TYR A 47 19.97 6.95 -2.11
N ASP A 48 20.85 5.97 -2.32
CA ASP A 48 21.32 5.61 -3.66
C ASP A 48 20.29 4.70 -4.35
N TYR A 49 19.37 5.32 -5.09
CA TYR A 49 18.35 4.60 -5.86
C TYR A 49 18.88 3.93 -7.13
N SER A 50 20.09 4.29 -7.60
CA SER A 50 20.63 3.79 -8.87
C SER A 50 20.88 2.27 -8.84
N LYS A 51 21.08 1.70 -7.64
CA LYS A 51 21.16 0.24 -7.45
C LYS A 51 19.92 -0.53 -7.90
N PHE A 52 18.78 0.15 -8.08
CA PHE A 52 17.55 -0.46 -8.58
C PHE A 52 17.37 -0.36 -10.11
N ASP A 53 18.22 0.41 -10.82
CA ASP A 53 18.03 0.65 -12.25
C ASP A 53 18.23 -0.59 -13.14
N GLY A 54 18.90 -1.62 -12.64
CA GLY A 54 19.03 -2.91 -13.33
C GLY A 54 17.73 -3.72 -13.40
N ALA A 55 16.73 -3.41 -12.57
CA ALA A 55 15.54 -4.23 -12.39
C ALA A 55 14.37 -3.83 -13.32
N LYS A 56 14.60 -3.75 -14.64
CA LYS A 56 13.63 -3.25 -15.63
C LYS A 56 12.28 -3.98 -15.65
N LEU A 57 12.28 -5.31 -15.49
CA LEU A 57 11.02 -6.09 -15.42
C LEU A 57 10.25 -5.78 -14.15
N SER A 58 10.95 -5.56 -13.03
CA SER A 58 10.36 -5.15 -11.77
C SER A 58 9.81 -3.72 -11.83
N GLU A 59 10.47 -2.82 -12.57
CA GLU A 59 9.99 -1.45 -12.82
C GLU A 59 8.60 -1.47 -13.48
N VAL A 60 8.48 -2.08 -14.66
CA VAL A 60 7.21 -2.17 -15.40
C VAL A 60 6.17 -2.96 -14.59
N GLY A 61 6.57 -4.08 -13.98
CA GLY A 61 5.68 -4.92 -13.19
C GLY A 61 5.07 -4.18 -11.98
N CYS A 62 5.87 -3.41 -11.24
CA CYS A 62 5.39 -2.61 -10.12
C CYS A 62 4.40 -1.53 -10.58
N VAL A 63 4.71 -0.84 -11.66
CA VAL A 63 3.88 0.25 -12.19
C VAL A 63 2.54 -0.26 -12.72
N VAL A 64 2.55 -1.31 -13.55
CA VAL A 64 1.32 -1.89 -14.12
C VAL A 64 0.45 -2.47 -13.01
N ARG A 65 1.07 -3.10 -12.00
CA ARG A 65 0.35 -3.58 -10.81
C ARG A 65 -0.26 -2.45 -10.00
N GLY A 66 0.49 -1.37 -9.76
CA GLY A 66 -0.02 -0.18 -9.11
C GLY A 66 -1.23 0.39 -9.84
N ARG A 67 -1.15 0.54 -11.17
CA ARG A 67 -2.28 1.00 -12.00
C ARG A 67 -3.50 0.07 -11.90
N TYR A 68 -3.28 -1.25 -11.94
CA TYR A 68 -4.36 -2.23 -11.80
C TYR A 68 -5.14 -2.04 -10.50
N PHE A 69 -4.44 -1.90 -9.36
CA PHE A 69 -5.08 -1.65 -8.07
C PHE A 69 -5.74 -0.28 -8.01
N ASP A 70 -5.13 0.75 -8.59
CA ASP A 70 -5.73 2.08 -8.65
C ASP A 70 -7.05 2.09 -9.43
N ASP A 71 -7.10 1.39 -10.56
CA ASP A 71 -8.30 1.29 -11.35
C ASP A 71 -9.39 0.48 -10.62
N ALA A 72 -9.02 -0.52 -9.83
CA ALA A 72 -9.97 -1.23 -8.94
C ALA A 72 -10.52 -0.32 -7.85
N VAL A 73 -9.65 0.44 -7.18
CA VAL A 73 -10.06 1.40 -6.14
C VAL A 73 -10.96 2.50 -6.70
N ARG A 74 -10.62 3.07 -7.87
CA ARG A 74 -11.50 4.07 -8.53
C ARG A 74 -12.88 3.50 -8.83
N ARG A 75 -12.95 2.31 -9.44
CA ARG A 75 -14.23 1.64 -9.71
C ARG A 75 -15.00 1.36 -8.43
N PHE A 76 -14.32 0.97 -7.36
CA PHE A 76 -14.97 0.73 -6.08
C PHE A 76 -15.57 2.03 -5.52
N ILE A 77 -14.79 3.11 -5.47
CA ILE A 77 -15.25 4.43 -5.02
C ILE A 77 -16.44 4.91 -5.85
N ASP A 78 -16.38 4.79 -7.17
CA ASP A 78 -17.43 5.29 -8.07
C ASP A 78 -18.76 4.51 -7.95
N ASN A 79 -18.76 3.29 -7.36
CA ASN A 79 -19.94 2.42 -7.27
C ASN A 79 -20.50 2.26 -5.85
N HIS A 80 -19.93 2.90 -4.83
CA HIS A 80 -20.37 2.79 -3.45
C HIS A 80 -20.61 4.16 -2.83
N SER A 81 -21.64 4.28 -1.99
CA SER A 81 -22.04 5.56 -1.39
C SER A 81 -21.15 5.98 -0.22
N ARG A 82 -20.57 5.00 0.49
CA ARG A 82 -19.71 5.20 1.66
C ARG A 82 -18.47 4.28 1.60
N PRO A 83 -17.60 4.46 0.59
CA PRO A 83 -16.46 3.58 0.36
C PRO A 83 -15.37 3.78 1.42
N ILE A 84 -14.80 2.66 1.87
CA ILE A 84 -13.61 2.61 2.69
C ILE A 84 -12.53 1.80 1.98
N VAL A 85 -11.39 2.44 1.74
CA VAL A 85 -10.22 1.81 1.12
C VAL A 85 -9.23 1.45 2.22
N VAL A 86 -8.91 0.16 2.37
CA VAL A 86 -7.95 -0.33 3.35
C VAL A 86 -6.73 -0.88 2.64
N ASN A 87 -5.59 -0.23 2.79
CA ASN A 87 -4.31 -0.64 2.22
C ASN A 87 -3.48 -1.36 3.29
N VAL A 88 -3.31 -2.68 3.12
CA VAL A 88 -2.70 -3.58 4.10
C VAL A 88 -1.24 -3.83 3.71
N GLY A 89 -0.33 -3.53 4.64
CA GLY A 89 1.11 -3.41 4.38
C GLY A 89 1.40 -2.21 3.47
N CYS A 90 0.89 -1.05 3.86
CA CYS A 90 0.85 0.15 3.02
C CYS A 90 2.23 0.68 2.62
N GLY A 91 3.26 0.45 3.43
CA GLY A 91 4.59 1.01 3.21
C GLY A 91 4.54 2.51 2.91
N LEU A 92 5.21 2.88 1.82
CA LEU A 92 5.21 4.24 1.25
C LEU A 92 4.31 4.33 0.01
N ASP A 93 3.22 3.57 -0.06
CA ASP A 93 2.22 3.74 -1.11
C ASP A 93 1.47 5.06 -0.94
N THR A 94 1.36 5.81 -2.01
CA THR A 94 0.75 7.15 -2.08
C THR A 94 -0.61 7.10 -2.80
N ARG A 95 -1.30 5.96 -2.72
CA ARG A 95 -2.55 5.72 -3.45
C ARG A 95 -3.62 6.73 -3.09
N CYS A 96 -3.82 6.96 -1.80
CA CYS A 96 -4.71 7.98 -1.31
C CYS A 96 -4.38 9.34 -1.95
N GLN A 97 -3.10 9.75 -1.92
CA GLN A 97 -2.65 11.05 -2.45
C GLN A 97 -2.83 11.22 -3.97
N ARG A 98 -2.99 10.13 -4.74
CA ARG A 98 -3.20 10.18 -6.20
C ARG A 98 -4.61 9.79 -6.67
N ILE A 99 -5.45 9.27 -5.78
CA ILE A 99 -6.82 8.83 -6.11
C ILE A 99 -7.88 9.72 -5.45
N HIS A 100 -7.67 10.14 -4.20
CA HIS A 100 -8.66 10.94 -3.47
C HIS A 100 -8.98 12.24 -4.24
N ARG A 101 -10.26 12.61 -4.23
CA ARG A 101 -10.79 13.80 -4.91
C ARG A 101 -11.33 14.76 -3.86
N GLU A 102 -11.26 16.06 -4.12
CA GLU A 102 -11.85 17.04 -3.20
C GLU A 102 -13.36 16.80 -3.04
N ASN A 103 -13.86 16.89 -1.81
CA ASN A 103 -15.25 16.63 -1.43
C ASN A 103 -15.73 15.18 -1.65
N ASP A 104 -14.80 14.23 -1.79
CA ASP A 104 -15.12 12.80 -1.85
C ASP A 104 -15.31 12.23 -0.43
N PRO A 105 -16.41 11.50 -0.14
CA PRO A 105 -16.67 10.93 1.19
C PRO A 105 -15.79 9.70 1.52
N THR A 106 -14.95 9.24 0.59
CA THR A 106 -14.07 8.08 0.76
C THR A 106 -13.14 8.26 1.94
N LYS A 107 -13.09 7.24 2.81
CA LYS A 107 -12.08 7.14 3.87
C LYS A 107 -11.02 6.12 3.49
N TYR A 108 -9.78 6.42 3.86
CA TYR A 108 -8.62 5.57 3.64
C TYR A 108 -8.08 5.09 4.99
N TYR A 109 -7.59 3.86 5.00
CA TYR A 109 -6.89 3.26 6.13
C TYR A 109 -5.60 2.62 5.65
N GLU A 110 -4.48 3.04 6.22
CA GLU A 110 -3.14 2.58 5.84
C GLU A 110 -2.59 1.77 7.01
N LEU A 111 -2.51 0.46 6.84
CA LEU A 111 -2.11 -0.48 7.88
C LEU A 111 -0.70 -1.01 7.61
N ASP A 112 0.18 -0.92 8.59
CA ASP A 112 1.50 -1.54 8.55
C ASP A 112 2.09 -1.67 9.96
N LEU A 113 3.26 -2.31 10.06
CA LEU A 113 4.01 -2.43 11.30
C LEU A 113 4.33 -1.05 11.90
N PRO A 114 4.42 -0.93 13.25
CA PRO A 114 4.61 0.35 13.92
C PRO A 114 5.79 1.19 13.40
N GLU A 115 6.91 0.57 13.07
CA GLU A 115 8.08 1.25 12.52
C GLU A 115 7.83 1.82 11.11
N VAL A 116 7.05 1.11 10.28
CA VAL A 116 6.71 1.54 8.92
C VAL A 116 5.71 2.68 8.98
N ILE A 117 4.69 2.59 9.83
CA ILE A 117 3.72 3.66 10.04
C ILE A 117 4.39 4.91 10.65
N SER A 118 5.34 4.72 11.56
CA SER A 118 6.11 5.85 12.12
C SER A 118 6.88 6.60 11.02
N LEU A 119 7.57 5.86 10.14
CA LEU A 119 8.26 6.44 8.98
C LEU A 119 7.27 7.11 8.02
N ARG A 120 6.13 6.47 7.75
CA ARG A 120 5.07 7.01 6.88
C ARG A 120 4.58 8.35 7.41
N ARG A 121 4.28 8.48 8.72
CA ARG A 121 3.84 9.75 9.32
C ARG A 121 4.84 10.89 9.16
N GLU A 122 6.14 10.58 9.20
CA GLU A 122 7.18 11.60 9.00
C GLU A 122 7.24 12.09 7.54
N LEU A 123 7.06 11.16 6.59
CA LEU A 123 7.23 11.41 5.16
C LEU A 123 5.94 11.88 4.46
N ILE A 124 4.80 11.36 4.89
CA ILE A 124 3.46 11.57 4.34
C ILE A 124 2.56 11.90 5.55
N PRO A 125 2.38 13.19 5.88
CA PRO A 125 1.55 13.58 7.02
C PRO A 125 0.10 13.10 6.86
N GLU A 126 -0.47 12.56 7.94
CA GLU A 126 -1.79 11.94 8.02
C GLU A 126 -2.92 12.98 7.89
N PRO A 127 -3.69 13.04 6.77
CA PRO A 127 -4.85 13.91 6.65
C PRO A 127 -6.10 13.28 7.29
N GLU A 128 -7.14 14.09 7.52
CA GLU A 128 -8.37 13.64 8.24
C GLU A 128 -9.09 12.44 7.60
N TYR A 129 -9.02 12.31 6.27
CA TYR A 129 -9.66 11.25 5.50
C TYR A 129 -8.79 10.00 5.30
N ASP A 130 -7.55 9.96 5.81
CA ASP A 130 -6.59 8.87 5.61
C ASP A 130 -5.90 8.51 6.93
N THR A 131 -6.42 7.48 7.61
CA THR A 131 -6.01 7.10 8.97
C THR A 131 -4.95 6.01 8.97
N TYR A 132 -3.89 6.17 9.76
CA TYR A 132 -2.75 5.24 9.80
C TYR A 132 -2.84 4.30 11.00
N ILE A 133 -2.94 3.00 10.73
CA ILE A 133 -3.07 1.94 11.73
C ILE A 133 -1.73 1.23 11.93
N SER A 134 -1.13 1.40 13.12
CA SER A 134 0.07 0.66 13.53
C SER A 134 -0.32 -0.72 14.06
N SER A 135 -0.28 -1.74 13.20
CA SER A 135 -0.64 -3.12 13.56
C SER A 135 -0.01 -4.13 12.61
N SER A 136 0.12 -5.38 13.06
CA SER A 136 0.44 -6.49 12.16
C SER A 136 -0.82 -6.94 11.44
N LEU A 137 -0.72 -7.23 10.14
CA LEU A 137 -1.83 -7.77 9.36
C LEU A 137 -2.34 -9.12 9.88
N LEU A 138 -1.54 -9.83 10.69
CA LEU A 138 -1.92 -11.10 11.31
C LEU A 138 -2.86 -10.92 12.52
N GLU A 139 -2.90 -9.73 13.10
CA GLU A 139 -3.82 -9.40 14.20
C GLU A 139 -5.24 -9.21 13.66
N THR A 140 -6.26 -9.41 14.50
CA THR A 140 -7.67 -9.21 14.10
C THR A 140 -8.28 -7.91 14.63
N LYS A 141 -7.69 -7.33 15.69
CA LYS A 141 -8.26 -6.16 16.38
C LYS A 141 -8.54 -4.98 15.44
N TRP A 142 -7.71 -4.76 14.43
CA TRP A 142 -7.93 -3.69 13.46
C TRP A 142 -9.17 -3.94 12.58
N LEU A 143 -9.49 -5.20 12.23
CA LEU A 143 -10.72 -5.57 11.51
C LEU A 143 -11.95 -5.26 12.38
N GLU A 144 -11.91 -5.69 13.64
CA GLU A 144 -12.99 -5.47 14.63
C GLU A 144 -13.26 -3.97 14.83
N CYS A 145 -12.19 -3.17 14.98
CA CYS A 145 -12.30 -1.72 15.11
C CYS A 145 -12.92 -1.09 13.85
N LEU A 146 -12.45 -1.45 12.65
CA LEU A 146 -12.99 -0.91 11.41
C LEU A 146 -14.49 -1.25 11.24
N LYS A 147 -14.87 -2.50 11.49
CA LYS A 147 -16.26 -2.93 11.34
C LYS A 147 -17.18 -2.26 12.38
N THR A 148 -16.70 -2.09 13.61
CA THR A 148 -17.45 -1.40 14.67
C THR A 148 -17.62 0.09 14.38
N GLN A 149 -16.59 0.74 13.86
CA GLN A 149 -16.63 2.18 13.53
C GLN A 149 -17.49 2.47 12.30
N HIS A 150 -17.55 1.55 11.34
CA HIS A 150 -18.23 1.75 10.07
C HIS A 150 -19.12 0.54 9.72
N PRO A 151 -20.18 0.28 10.49
CA PRO A 151 -21.03 -0.88 10.31
C PRO A 151 -21.71 -0.93 8.93
N ASP A 152 -22.07 0.25 8.40
CA ASP A 152 -22.84 0.46 7.16
C ASP A 152 -22.00 1.05 6.00
N CYS A 153 -20.68 0.84 6.02
CA CYS A 153 -19.80 1.22 4.91
C CYS A 153 -19.39 0.00 4.11
N ASP A 154 -19.02 0.25 2.85
CA ASP A 154 -18.49 -0.76 1.94
C ASP A 154 -16.97 -0.72 1.95
N PHE A 155 -16.32 -1.88 1.95
CA PHE A 155 -14.87 -1.99 2.09
C PHE A 155 -14.21 -2.61 0.87
N ILE A 156 -13.09 -2.02 0.46
CA ILE A 156 -12.12 -2.65 -0.43
C ILE A 156 -10.77 -2.82 0.29
N PHE A 157 -10.26 -4.03 0.30
CA PHE A 157 -8.94 -4.35 0.87
C PHE A 157 -7.92 -4.54 -0.24
N ILE A 158 -6.83 -3.76 -0.18
CA ILE A 158 -5.68 -3.86 -1.08
C ILE A 158 -4.53 -4.50 -0.31
N ILE A 159 -4.06 -5.65 -0.79
CA ILE A 159 -2.88 -6.32 -0.24
C ILE A 159 -1.84 -6.49 -1.36
N GLU A 160 -1.00 -5.48 -1.53
CA GLU A 160 -0.01 -5.40 -2.60
C GLU A 160 1.41 -5.67 -2.09
N GLY A 161 2.07 -6.73 -2.59
CA GLY A 161 3.50 -6.95 -2.33
C GLY A 161 3.84 -7.42 -0.91
N VAL A 162 2.85 -7.90 -0.16
CA VAL A 162 3.00 -8.25 1.26
C VAL A 162 2.87 -9.75 1.52
N LEU A 163 1.93 -10.42 0.85
CA LEU A 163 1.62 -11.84 1.14
C LEU A 163 2.78 -12.81 0.87
N MET A 164 3.77 -12.41 0.08
CA MET A 164 4.96 -13.23 -0.20
C MET A 164 5.90 -13.41 1.00
N TYR A 165 5.73 -12.61 2.06
CA TYR A 165 6.54 -12.70 3.28
C TYR A 165 5.95 -13.64 4.35
N PHE A 166 4.79 -14.25 4.08
CA PHE A 166 4.06 -15.06 5.04
C PHE A 166 3.95 -16.52 4.61
N TYR A 167 3.82 -17.42 5.57
CA TYR A 167 3.49 -18.82 5.30
C TYR A 167 2.06 -18.94 4.78
N GLU A 168 1.80 -19.98 3.98
CA GLU A 168 0.49 -20.22 3.36
C GLU A 168 -0.65 -20.24 4.39
N GLU A 169 -0.46 -20.88 5.54
CA GLU A 169 -1.46 -20.94 6.60
C GLU A 169 -1.76 -19.57 7.21
N GLN A 170 -0.75 -18.69 7.32
CA GLN A 170 -0.95 -17.31 7.75
C GLN A 170 -1.73 -16.52 6.70
N VAL A 171 -1.42 -16.70 5.41
CA VAL A 171 -2.17 -16.06 4.32
C VAL A 171 -3.63 -16.51 4.32
N LYS A 172 -3.89 -17.80 4.49
CA LYS A 172 -5.27 -18.34 4.59
C LYS A 172 -6.00 -17.73 5.78
N ALA A 173 -5.36 -17.65 6.94
CA ALA A 173 -5.95 -17.06 8.15
C ALA A 173 -6.32 -15.59 7.94
N VAL A 174 -5.43 -14.79 7.34
CA VAL A 174 -5.69 -13.36 7.05
C VAL A 174 -6.88 -13.20 6.12
N LEU A 175 -6.92 -13.94 5.01
CA LEU A 175 -8.02 -13.85 4.05
C LEU A 175 -9.34 -14.34 4.66
N HIS A 176 -9.30 -15.39 5.47
CA HIS A 176 -10.46 -15.87 6.21
C HIS A 176 -10.98 -14.83 7.18
N ASN A 177 -10.10 -14.19 7.96
CA ASN A 177 -10.46 -13.16 8.92
C ASN A 177 -11.07 -11.93 8.24
N ILE A 178 -10.52 -11.47 7.11
CA ILE A 178 -11.13 -10.38 6.34
C ILE A 178 -12.53 -10.78 5.86
N ALA A 179 -12.67 -11.97 5.25
CA ALA A 179 -13.94 -12.43 4.73
C ALA A 179 -15.02 -12.64 5.82
N SER A 180 -14.62 -13.08 7.02
CA SER A 180 -15.56 -13.31 8.12
C SER A 180 -16.07 -12.03 8.77
N HIS A 181 -15.29 -10.94 8.74
CA HIS A 181 -15.69 -9.64 9.31
C HIS A 181 -16.50 -8.78 8.34
N PHE A 182 -16.29 -8.94 7.03
CA PHE A 182 -16.85 -8.06 6.00
C PHE A 182 -17.68 -8.84 4.98
N SER A 183 -18.95 -9.10 5.30
CA SER A 183 -19.91 -9.65 4.34
C SER A 183 -20.22 -8.61 3.26
N GLY A 184 -19.92 -8.93 1.99
CA GLY A 184 -20.12 -8.03 0.85
C GLY A 184 -18.92 -7.14 0.48
N GLY A 185 -17.79 -7.26 1.19
CA GLY A 185 -16.57 -6.50 0.87
C GLY A 185 -15.79 -7.10 -0.32
N GLU A 186 -15.06 -6.24 -1.05
CA GLU A 186 -14.18 -6.66 -2.14
C GLU A 186 -12.73 -6.81 -1.65
N VAL A 187 -12.09 -7.95 -1.92
CA VAL A 187 -10.67 -8.17 -1.58
C VAL A 187 -9.85 -8.30 -2.85
N GLN A 188 -8.98 -7.32 -3.12
CA GLN A 188 -8.04 -7.34 -4.24
C GLN A 188 -6.65 -7.76 -3.74
N LYS A 189 -6.15 -8.89 -4.24
CA LYS A 189 -4.83 -9.44 -3.88
C LYS A 189 -4.00 -9.80 -5.11
N ARG A 190 -2.68 -9.63 -5.03
CA ARG A 190 -1.74 -10.20 -6.01
C ARG A 190 -0.50 -10.74 -5.30
N SER A 191 -0.30 -12.05 -5.40
CA SER A 191 0.94 -12.74 -5.03
C SER A 191 1.74 -13.10 -6.28
N THR A 192 3.05 -12.88 -6.26
CA THR A 192 3.96 -13.58 -7.17
C THR A 192 4.35 -14.85 -6.44
N ILE A 193 3.77 -15.99 -6.82
CA ILE A 193 4.18 -17.29 -6.29
C ILE A 193 5.53 -17.60 -6.91
N ASN A 194 6.63 -17.24 -6.23
CA ASN A 194 7.88 -17.96 -6.38
C ASN A 194 7.92 -18.97 -5.25
N SER A 195 7.83 -20.26 -5.62
CA SER A 195 8.21 -21.37 -4.74
C SER A 195 9.53 -21.04 -4.06
N LYS A 196 9.52 -21.00 -2.73
CA LYS A 196 10.66 -20.91 -1.80
C LYS A 196 12.03 -21.01 -2.49
N THR A 197 12.77 -19.90 -2.55
CA THR A 197 14.23 -19.98 -2.54
C THR A 197 14.67 -19.51 -1.16
N GLN A 198 15.12 -20.48 -0.37
CA GLN A 198 15.80 -20.23 0.90
C GLN A 198 17.02 -19.34 0.60
N PHE A 199 17.10 -18.19 1.27
CA PHE A 199 18.38 -17.52 1.47
C PHE A 199 18.87 -17.97 2.85
N THR A 200 19.80 -18.93 2.84
CA THR A 200 20.85 -19.05 3.86
C THR A 200 21.80 -17.88 3.74
#